data_AF-A0A3D3K3S4-F1
#
_entry.id   AF-A0A3D3K3S4-F1
#
_cell.length_a   1.000
_cell.length_b   1.000
_cell.length_c   1.000
_cell.angle_alpha   90.00
_cell.angle_beta   90.00
_cell.angle_gamma   90.00
#
_symmetry.space_group_name_H-M   'P 1'
#
loop_
_entity.id
_entity.type
_entity.pdbx_description
1 polymer ?
#
loop_
_entity_poly.entity_id
_entity_poly.type
_entity_poly.pdbx_seq_one_letter_code
_entity_poly.pdbx_strand_id
1 'polypeptide(L)'
;MKYIRIILATLAALAAGAVHGQTIDPRQNYVVLSSGGLALDNQEALESGARLFISAHDAARESQVWQLRPCGEGCYQLFSPLTERALDNAGEGAVECPVIQWDADLKNPNQQWRLTPQEDGSYTLTSVATGYNLGYPDAGLVGEPLFQLAPDASKASQRWRLVPTRLKVTAEAMRYSSTREWENERIYAINKEPGRAWFTPYADAEEMHRSEAYLRPWTVDSTSRRMPLDGMWSFHWAKRPEERPADFYKAAYDVSGWDRIRVPSSWEMLGYGTPIYTNITYPFRNNPPFIQAQRRYTVNAEPNAVGSYRRDFTLPADWRGERIFIHFDGVYSAIYLWINGHKVGYSQGANNDAEFDITRYVRPGRNTVAAEVYRWSDGSFLEDQDMFRLSGIHRSVYLVARPQLRLRDIRLTHTLSQDLSKATLHLDAELLNAGAAVAGASVRLTLRDDEGRALGER
;
A
#
# COMPACT_ATOMS: atom_id res chain seq x y z
N MET A 1 50.80 29.52 85.57
CA MET A 1 50.72 30.84 84.90
C MET A 1 51.50 30.72 83.59
N LYS A 2 50.99 30.90 82.38
CA LYS A 2 49.79 31.57 81.84
C LYS A 2 49.38 30.86 80.54
N TYR A 3 48.07 30.81 80.30
CA TYR A 3 47.42 30.30 79.09
C TYR A 3 47.68 31.21 77.88
N ILE A 4 47.91 30.61 76.70
CA ILE A 4 47.82 31.30 75.40
C ILE A 4 46.54 30.81 74.71
N ARG A 5 45.63 31.75 74.43
CA ARG A 5 44.39 31.53 73.68
C ARG A 5 44.67 31.66 72.19
N ILE A 6 44.27 30.65 71.43
CA ILE A 6 44.17 30.68 69.96
C ILE A 6 42.76 31.21 69.62
N ILE A 7 42.68 32.27 68.81
CA ILE A 7 41.44 32.75 68.19
C ILE A 7 41.53 32.34 66.72
N LEU A 8 40.74 31.35 66.32
CA LEU A 8 40.45 31.06 64.90
C LEU A 8 39.22 31.89 64.50
N ALA A 9 39.39 32.79 63.53
CA ALA A 9 38.28 33.43 62.84
C ALA A 9 37.93 32.59 61.60
N THR A 10 36.78 31.92 61.63
CA THR A 10 36.18 31.24 60.45
C THR A 10 35.44 32.27 59.60
N LEU A 11 35.98 32.59 58.42
CA LEU A 11 35.28 33.28 57.35
C LEU A 11 34.46 32.24 56.56
N ALA A 12 33.14 32.26 56.67
CA ALA A 12 32.27 31.45 55.83
C ALA A 12 32.02 32.19 54.51
N ALA A 13 32.63 31.72 53.42
CA ALA A 13 32.30 32.15 52.07
C ALA A 13 31.09 31.34 51.58
N LEU A 14 29.93 32.00 51.44
CA LEU A 14 28.81 31.46 50.67
C LEU A 14 29.18 31.49 49.19
N ALA A 15 29.56 30.34 48.62
CA ALA A 15 29.59 30.16 47.19
C ALA A 15 28.15 29.94 46.70
N ALA A 16 27.58 30.94 46.03
CA ALA A 16 26.39 30.73 45.20
C ALA A 16 26.80 29.80 44.05
N GLY A 17 26.43 28.52 44.12
CA GLY A 17 26.61 27.58 43.03
C GLY A 17 25.73 28.01 41.86
N ALA A 18 26.33 28.51 40.79
CA ALA A 18 25.62 28.69 39.53
C ALA A 18 25.14 27.31 39.05
N VAL A 19 23.82 27.18 38.88
CA VAL A 19 23.18 26.00 38.29
C VAL A 19 23.68 25.86 36.86
N HIS A 20 24.65 24.99 36.63
CA HIS A 20 25.12 24.65 35.29
C HIS A 20 24.32 23.45 34.80
N GLY A 21 23.54 23.63 33.72
CA GLY A 21 22.96 22.50 33.00
C GLY A 21 24.05 21.57 32.44
N GLN A 22 23.72 20.31 32.19
CA GLN A 22 24.63 19.39 31.48
C GLN A 22 25.06 19.98 30.13
N THR A 23 26.30 19.69 29.73
CA THR A 23 26.77 19.97 28.37
C THR A 23 26.02 19.06 27.39
N ILE A 24 25.34 19.66 26.41
CA ILE A 24 24.62 18.93 25.37
C ILE A 24 25.60 18.64 24.24
N ASP A 25 25.86 17.36 23.97
CA ASP A 25 26.67 16.91 22.85
C ASP A 25 25.77 16.69 21.63
N PRO A 26 25.93 17.49 20.55
CA PRO A 26 25.09 17.36 19.36
C PRO A 26 25.30 16.04 18.60
N ARG A 27 26.34 15.26 18.92
CA ARG A 27 26.60 13.93 18.36
C ARG A 27 26.02 12.79 19.21
N GLN A 28 25.53 13.11 20.40
CA GLN A 28 24.94 12.17 21.33
C GLN A 28 23.43 12.07 21.09
N ASN A 29 22.92 10.84 21.13
CA ASN A 29 21.49 10.56 21.14
C ASN A 29 20.97 10.68 22.58
N TYR A 30 19.77 11.23 22.75
CA TYR A 30 19.13 11.41 24.05
C TYR A 30 17.73 10.79 24.05
N VAL A 31 17.28 10.37 25.22
CA VAL A 31 15.86 10.21 25.54
C VAL A 31 15.44 11.43 26.35
N VAL A 32 14.32 12.05 25.97
CA VAL A 32 13.77 13.23 26.64
C VAL A 32 12.67 12.77 27.60
N LEU A 33 12.94 12.78 28.90
CA LEU A 33 12.05 12.23 29.93
C LEU A 33 11.28 13.34 30.66
N SER A 34 10.00 13.12 30.90
CA SER A 34 9.19 13.93 31.79
C SER A 34 9.62 13.75 33.25
N SER A 35 9.12 14.63 34.14
CA SER A 35 9.30 14.49 35.59
C SER A 35 8.85 13.14 36.15
N GLY A 36 7.85 12.50 35.53
CA GLY A 36 7.35 11.17 35.90
C GLY A 36 8.11 10.01 35.26
N GLY A 37 9.16 10.27 34.46
CA GLY A 37 9.96 9.25 33.79
C GLY A 37 9.38 8.71 32.48
N LEU A 38 8.33 9.34 31.94
CA LEU A 38 7.80 9.00 30.61
C LEU A 38 8.63 9.69 29.51
N ALA A 39 8.86 9.00 28.40
CA ALA A 39 9.68 9.48 27.30
C ALA A 39 8.86 10.21 26.23
N LEU A 40 9.41 11.30 25.71
CA LEU A 40 8.97 11.94 24.48
C LEU A 40 9.09 10.95 23.33
N ASP A 41 7.97 10.64 22.68
CA ASP A 41 7.85 9.53 21.74
C ASP A 41 7.04 9.97 20.53
N ASN A 42 7.61 9.80 19.33
CA ASN A 42 6.85 9.95 18.09
C ASN A 42 6.08 8.68 17.70
N GLN A 43 6.13 7.65 18.54
CA GLN A 43 5.45 6.36 18.39
C GLN A 43 5.70 5.68 17.04
N GLU A 44 6.89 5.90 16.47
CA GLU A 44 7.30 5.41 15.15
C GLU A 44 6.43 5.93 13.99
N ALA A 45 5.67 7.02 14.21
CA ALA A 45 4.96 7.70 13.13
C ALA A 45 5.98 8.22 12.10
N LEU A 46 5.71 8.04 10.81
CA LEU A 46 6.66 8.36 9.72
C LEU A 46 6.23 9.58 8.92
N GLU A 47 5.06 10.14 9.21
CA GLU A 47 4.46 11.25 8.51
C GLU A 47 4.68 12.58 9.23
N SER A 48 4.80 13.64 8.43
CA SER A 48 4.77 15.03 8.91
C SER A 48 3.36 15.36 9.39
N GLY A 49 3.25 16.07 10.50
CA GLY A 49 1.96 16.37 11.14
C GLY A 49 1.53 15.36 12.20
N ALA A 50 2.23 14.22 12.35
CA ALA A 50 1.97 13.29 13.43
C ALA A 50 2.21 13.95 14.79
N ARG A 51 1.27 13.78 15.72
CA ARG A 51 1.37 14.28 17.09
C ARG A 51 2.46 13.51 17.84
N LEU A 52 3.04 14.17 18.83
CA LEU A 52 4.00 13.56 19.75
C LEU A 52 3.36 13.31 21.10
N PHE A 53 3.86 12.30 21.82
CA PHE A 53 3.25 11.81 23.04
C PHE A 53 4.30 11.59 24.12
N ILE A 54 3.85 11.45 25.37
CA ILE A 54 4.64 10.83 26.44
C ILE A 54 4.30 9.35 26.55
N SER A 55 5.31 8.48 26.50
CA SER A 55 5.13 7.02 26.54
C SER A 55 6.00 6.38 27.62
N ALA A 56 5.68 5.16 28.04
CA ALA A 56 6.56 4.41 28.96
C ALA A 56 7.99 4.32 28.37
N HIS A 57 9.01 4.69 29.14
CA HIS A 57 10.39 4.63 28.64
C HIS A 57 10.79 3.17 28.34
N ASP A 58 11.34 2.94 27.14
CA ASP A 58 11.87 1.65 26.69
C ASP A 58 13.25 1.88 26.05
N ALA A 59 14.28 1.29 26.65
CA ALA A 59 15.67 1.46 26.23
C ALA A 59 15.98 0.89 24.82
N ALA A 60 15.11 0.04 24.28
CA ALA A 60 15.22 -0.51 22.93
C ALA A 60 14.35 0.25 21.90
N ARG A 61 13.62 1.29 22.32
CA ARG A 61 12.66 1.99 21.46
C ARG A 61 13.28 3.19 20.76
N GLU A 62 13.54 3.04 19.47
CA GLU A 62 14.18 4.07 18.64
C GLU A 62 13.32 5.33 18.44
N SER A 63 11.99 5.24 18.53
CA SER A 63 11.08 6.41 18.47
C SER A 63 11.20 7.38 19.63
N GLN A 64 11.85 6.94 20.72
CA GLN A 64 12.15 7.75 21.90
C GLN A 64 13.51 8.43 21.85
N VAL A 65 14.25 8.23 20.76
CA VAL A 65 15.59 8.77 20.58
C VAL A 65 15.53 10.09 19.83
N TRP A 66 16.21 11.10 20.37
CA TRP A 66 16.27 12.45 19.85
C TRP A 66 17.71 12.95 19.85
N GLN A 67 18.11 13.59 18.76
CA GLN A 67 19.37 14.31 18.64
C GLN A 67 19.10 15.81 18.78
N LEU A 68 19.86 16.49 19.64
CA LEU A 68 19.71 17.93 19.83
C LEU A 68 20.68 18.66 18.90
N ARG A 69 20.16 19.23 17.82
CA ARG A 69 20.94 19.94 16.80
C ARG A 69 20.99 21.43 17.11
N PRO A 70 22.18 22.05 17.30
CA PRO A 70 22.28 23.46 17.62
C PRO A 70 21.73 24.34 16.48
N CYS A 71 20.89 25.31 16.81
CA CYS A 71 20.30 26.26 15.85
C CYS A 71 20.39 27.72 16.32
N GLY A 72 21.12 27.99 17.40
CA GLY A 72 21.34 29.32 17.97
C GLY A 72 21.91 29.21 19.39
N GLU A 73 22.23 30.34 20.02
CA GLU A 73 22.75 30.34 21.41
C GLU A 73 21.69 29.83 22.40
N GLY A 74 21.95 28.65 22.98
CA GLY A 74 21.03 27.95 23.88
C GLY A 74 19.79 27.36 23.20
N CYS A 75 19.73 27.40 21.86
CA CYS A 75 18.60 26.91 21.07
C CYS A 75 18.97 25.65 20.29
N TYR A 76 18.05 24.68 20.30
CA TYR A 76 18.23 23.38 19.65
C TYR A 76 16.97 22.99 18.89
N GLN A 77 17.16 22.29 17.78
CA GLN A 77 16.14 21.47 17.14
C GLN A 77 16.22 20.06 17.73
N LEU A 78 15.09 19.51 18.20
CA LEU A 78 15.01 18.11 18.61
C LEU A 78 14.67 17.29 17.37
N PHE A 79 15.64 16.54 16.87
CA PHE A 79 15.56 15.76 15.63
C PHE A 79 15.46 14.27 15.93
N SER A 80 14.49 13.56 15.35
CA SER A 80 14.40 12.11 15.42
C SER A 80 15.31 11.48 14.35
N PRO A 81 16.38 10.74 14.72
CA PRO A 81 17.19 10.01 13.77
C PRO A 81 16.46 8.85 13.10
N LEU A 82 15.30 8.43 13.62
CA LEU A 82 14.48 7.37 13.03
C LEU A 82 13.71 7.88 11.81
N THR A 83 13.08 9.05 11.94
CA THR A 83 12.11 9.58 10.96
C THR A 83 12.65 10.76 10.16
N GLU A 84 13.85 11.23 10.53
CA GLU A 84 14.51 12.42 10.02
C GLU A 84 13.68 13.71 10.13
N ARG A 85 12.78 13.76 11.13
CA ARG A 85 11.89 14.89 11.41
C ARG A 85 12.24 15.59 12.72
N ALA A 86 11.77 16.82 12.85
CA ALA A 86 11.98 17.65 14.02
C ALA A 86 10.69 17.86 14.82
N LEU A 87 10.82 18.03 16.14
CA LEU A 87 9.78 18.57 17.01
C LEU A 87 9.37 19.97 16.55
N ASP A 88 8.09 20.16 16.24
CA ASP A 88 7.52 21.39 15.70
C ASP A 88 6.29 21.80 16.53
N ASN A 89 6.13 23.10 16.81
CA ASN A 89 5.00 23.61 17.58
C ASN A 89 3.69 23.77 16.76
N ALA A 90 3.63 23.19 15.55
CA ALA A 90 2.53 23.21 14.60
C ALA A 90 2.23 24.57 13.94
N GLY A 91 2.97 25.64 14.28
CA GLY A 91 2.85 26.94 13.62
C GLY A 91 1.55 27.70 13.90
N GLU A 92 0.79 27.32 14.92
CA GLU A 92 -0.50 27.94 15.30
C GLU A 92 -0.33 29.28 16.08
N GLY A 93 0.91 29.77 16.22
CA GLY A 93 1.21 30.96 17.00
C GLY A 93 1.19 30.72 18.51
N ALA A 94 1.07 31.80 19.28
CA ALA A 94 1.13 31.80 20.75
C ALA A 94 -0.20 31.35 21.38
N VAL A 95 -0.59 30.11 21.09
CA VAL A 95 -1.79 29.43 21.60
C VAL A 95 -1.42 28.03 22.07
N GLU A 96 -2.18 27.50 23.04
CA GLU A 96 -1.99 26.12 23.46
C GLU A 96 -2.51 25.16 22.39
N CYS A 97 -1.62 24.35 21.83
CA CYS A 97 -1.97 23.38 20.80
C CYS A 97 -1.03 22.16 20.84
N PRO A 98 -1.45 21.02 20.27
CA PRO A 98 -0.59 19.85 20.16
C PRO A 98 0.69 20.16 19.40
N VAL A 99 1.84 19.65 19.89
CA VAL A 99 3.08 19.63 19.10
C VAL A 99 3.09 18.41 18.18
N ILE A 100 3.77 18.56 17.06
CA ILE A 100 3.86 17.56 16.01
C ILE A 100 5.32 17.29 15.67
N GLN A 101 5.58 16.27 14.85
CA GLN A 101 6.81 16.20 14.08
C GLN A 101 6.61 16.76 12.67
N TRP A 102 7.62 17.41 12.12
CA TRP A 102 7.62 17.97 10.77
C TRP A 102 8.96 17.79 10.08
N ASP A 103 9.00 17.96 8.76
CA ASP A 103 10.25 17.93 7.99
C ASP A 103 11.25 18.92 8.59
N ALA A 104 12.46 18.43 8.86
CA ALA A 104 13.45 19.16 9.64
C ALA A 104 14.06 20.32 8.83
N ASP A 105 13.87 21.54 9.30
CA ASP A 105 14.52 22.75 8.80
C ASP A 105 15.09 23.55 9.97
N LEU A 106 16.41 23.62 10.08
CA LEU A 106 17.11 24.36 11.14
C LEU A 106 16.79 25.86 11.14
N LYS A 107 16.26 26.40 10.03
CA LYS A 107 15.87 27.82 9.92
C LYS A 107 14.42 28.07 10.32
N ASN A 108 13.61 27.03 10.48
CA ASN A 108 12.20 27.16 10.86
C ASN A 108 12.08 27.46 12.37
N PRO A 109 11.63 28.67 12.78
CA PRO A 109 11.56 29.05 14.19
C PRO A 109 10.57 28.19 15.01
N ASN A 110 9.59 27.55 14.37
CA ASN A 110 8.66 26.63 15.01
C ASN A 110 9.34 25.34 15.52
N GLN A 111 10.53 25.03 15.00
CA GLN A 111 11.32 23.84 15.34
C GLN A 111 12.50 24.16 16.25
N GLN A 112 12.65 25.42 16.66
CA GLN A 112 13.74 25.88 17.50
C GLN A 112 13.26 26.01 18.94
N TRP A 113 13.92 25.31 19.85
CA TRP A 113 13.56 25.26 21.26
C TRP A 113 14.74 25.75 22.10
N ARG A 114 14.51 26.80 22.89
CA ARG A 114 15.45 27.28 23.89
C ARG A 114 15.40 26.37 25.11
N LEU A 115 16.54 25.79 25.47
CA LEU A 115 16.67 24.93 26.64
C LEU A 115 17.16 25.74 27.83
N THR A 116 16.31 25.90 28.85
CA THR A 116 16.65 26.66 30.07
C THR A 116 16.82 25.69 31.25
N PRO A 117 18.04 25.56 31.81
CA PRO A 117 18.30 24.63 32.92
C PRO A 117 17.57 25.07 34.20
N GLN A 118 17.12 24.08 34.97
CA GLN A 118 16.44 24.23 36.26
C GLN A 118 17.34 23.71 37.40
N GLU A 119 17.02 24.08 38.64
CA GLU A 119 17.80 23.72 39.84
C GLU A 119 17.95 22.20 40.05
N ASP A 120 16.96 21.41 39.61
CA ASP A 120 16.91 19.95 39.73
C ASP A 120 17.60 19.21 38.55
N GLY A 121 18.30 19.94 37.69
CA GLY A 121 18.98 19.41 36.51
C GLY A 121 18.05 19.12 35.32
N SER A 122 16.75 19.40 35.44
CA SER A 122 15.82 19.39 34.30
C SER A 122 15.94 20.66 33.46
N TYR A 123 15.20 20.70 32.35
CA TYR A 123 15.11 21.82 31.43
C TYR A 123 13.65 22.17 31.17
N THR A 124 13.36 23.46 31.00
CA THR A 124 12.20 23.87 30.20
C THR A 124 12.65 24.00 28.74
N LEU A 125 11.80 23.55 27.81
CA LEU A 125 12.00 23.69 26.38
C LEU A 125 11.01 24.74 25.87
N THR A 126 11.50 25.92 25.55
CA THR A 126 10.68 27.07 25.17
C THR A 126 10.77 27.33 23.68
N SER A 127 9.65 27.31 22.95
CA SER A 127 9.60 27.61 21.52
C SER A 127 10.15 29.02 21.25
N VAL A 128 11.10 29.13 20.32
CA VAL A 128 11.66 30.42 19.90
C VAL A 128 10.62 31.26 19.16
N ALA A 129 9.70 30.62 18.42
CA ALA A 129 8.66 31.31 17.67
C ALA A 129 7.60 31.97 18.56
N THR A 130 7.20 31.30 19.65
CA THR A 130 5.99 31.69 20.42
C THR A 130 6.28 32.03 21.87
N GLY A 131 7.44 31.63 22.39
CA GLY A 131 7.76 31.74 23.82
C GLY A 131 7.03 30.73 24.70
N TYR A 132 6.24 29.80 24.15
CA TYR A 132 5.50 28.77 24.89
C TYR A 132 6.40 27.58 25.23
N ASN A 133 6.10 26.88 26.32
CA ASN A 133 6.87 25.73 26.77
C ASN A 133 6.31 24.42 26.23
N LEU A 134 7.19 23.48 25.88
CA LEU A 134 6.81 22.09 25.65
C LEU A 134 6.35 21.46 26.96
N GLY A 135 5.17 20.86 26.95
CA GLY A 135 4.65 20.12 28.09
C GLY A 135 3.45 19.25 27.72
N TYR A 136 2.81 18.68 28.73
CA TYR A 136 1.56 17.93 28.59
C TYR A 136 0.46 18.60 29.45
N PRO A 137 -0.78 18.69 28.94
CA PRO A 137 -1.82 19.50 29.58
C PRO A 137 -2.41 18.86 30.85
N ASP A 138 -2.36 17.53 30.95
CA ASP A 138 -3.09 16.76 31.96
C ASP A 138 -2.14 16.09 32.98
N ALA A 139 -2.52 14.91 33.51
CA ALA A 139 -1.91 14.28 34.67
C ALA A 139 -0.54 13.62 34.39
N GLY A 140 -0.10 13.57 33.13
CA GLY A 140 1.14 12.91 32.74
C GLY A 140 1.00 11.40 32.61
N LEU A 141 -0.15 10.92 32.14
CA LEU A 141 -0.40 9.50 31.88
C LEU A 141 0.26 9.03 30.58
N VAL A 142 0.54 7.72 30.50
CA VAL A 142 1.07 7.09 29.28
C VAL A 142 0.11 7.31 28.11
N GLY A 143 0.63 7.82 27.00
CA GLY A 143 -0.12 8.10 25.78
C GLY A 143 -0.72 9.50 25.71
N GLU A 144 -0.50 10.37 26.71
CA GLU A 144 -0.95 11.77 26.61
C GLU A 144 -0.20 12.53 25.51
N PRO A 145 -0.91 13.35 24.71
CA PRO A 145 -0.30 14.18 23.68
C PRO A 145 0.54 15.30 24.30
N LEU A 146 1.62 15.66 23.61
CA LEU A 146 2.43 16.82 23.92
C LEU A 146 1.84 18.08 23.30
N PHE A 147 2.01 19.19 24.01
CA PHE A 147 1.49 20.51 23.67
C PHE A 147 2.58 21.56 23.81
N GLN A 148 2.43 22.68 23.08
CA GLN A 148 2.99 23.94 23.52
C GLN A 148 2.00 24.55 24.53
N LEU A 149 2.48 24.99 25.68
CA LEU A 149 1.68 25.48 26.80
C LEU A 149 2.18 26.84 27.26
N ALA A 150 1.30 27.63 27.88
CA ALA A 150 1.69 28.90 28.47
C ALA A 150 2.86 28.69 29.46
N PRO A 151 3.92 29.53 29.45
CA PRO A 151 5.12 29.26 30.22
C PRO A 151 4.89 29.28 31.73
N ASP A 152 5.20 28.16 32.38
CA ASP A 152 5.18 28.04 33.84
C ASP A 152 6.27 27.05 34.29
N ALA A 153 7.43 27.59 34.66
CA ALA A 153 8.57 26.78 35.11
C ALA A 153 8.32 26.06 36.46
N SER A 154 7.27 26.43 37.20
CA SER A 154 6.89 25.73 38.43
C SER A 154 6.18 24.39 38.16
N LYS A 155 5.61 24.22 36.95
CA LYS A 155 4.89 23.00 36.59
C LYS A 155 5.83 21.87 36.21
N ALA A 156 5.72 20.75 36.92
CA ALA A 156 6.42 19.51 36.61
C ALA A 156 6.10 18.97 35.20
N SER A 157 4.96 19.34 34.62
CA SER A 157 4.55 18.96 33.27
C SER A 157 5.28 19.69 32.14
N GLN A 158 6.05 20.73 32.46
CA GLN A 158 6.88 21.48 31.50
C GLN A 158 8.39 21.28 31.73
N ARG A 159 8.75 20.29 32.58
CA ARG A 159 10.14 19.97 32.93
C ARG A 159 10.58 18.66 32.31
N TRP A 160 11.78 18.69 31.71
CA TRP A 160 12.32 17.60 30.90
C TRP A 160 13.76 17.27 31.29
N ARG A 161 14.08 15.99 31.42
CA ARG A 161 15.45 15.50 31.62
C ARG A 161 15.98 14.92 30.32
N LEU A 162 17.21 15.28 29.97
CA LEU A 162 17.89 14.78 28.77
C LEU A 162 18.85 13.65 29.13
N VAL A 163 18.42 12.41 28.91
CA VAL A 163 19.21 11.22 29.30
C VAL A 163 19.98 10.70 28.09
N PRO A 164 21.33 10.68 28.08
CA PRO A 164 22.10 10.10 27.00
C PRO A 164 21.76 8.61 26.79
N THR A 165 21.57 8.20 25.54
CA THR A 165 21.34 6.79 25.16
C THR A 165 22.41 6.28 24.20
N ARG A 166 22.79 5.02 24.35
CA ARG A 166 23.70 4.33 23.43
C ARG A 166 22.96 3.58 22.31
N LEU A 167 21.63 3.67 22.28
CA LEU A 167 20.82 3.05 21.22
C LEU A 167 21.21 3.66 19.88
N LYS A 168 21.72 2.82 18.98
CA LYS A 168 21.95 3.19 17.59
C LYS A 168 20.62 3.16 16.87
N VAL A 169 20.30 4.23 16.17
CA VAL A 169 19.09 4.33 15.36
C VAL A 169 19.48 4.23 13.90
N THR A 170 18.82 3.35 13.16
CA THR A 170 19.00 3.24 11.70
C THR A 170 17.83 3.95 11.04
N ALA A 171 18.12 5.03 10.32
CA ALA A 171 17.10 5.75 9.56
C ALA A 171 16.47 4.82 8.50
N GLU A 172 15.13 4.84 8.41
CA GLU A 172 14.42 4.13 7.37
C GLU A 172 14.26 5.03 6.14
N ALA A 173 15.26 5.01 5.26
CA ALA A 173 15.27 5.82 4.06
C ALA A 173 14.03 5.55 3.17
N MET A 174 13.38 6.62 2.73
CA MET A 174 12.34 6.53 1.72
C MET A 174 12.96 6.13 0.38
N ARG A 175 12.23 5.33 -0.41
CA ARG A 175 12.59 5.04 -1.80
C ARG A 175 12.10 6.19 -2.67
N TYR A 176 12.89 6.56 -3.68
CA TYR A 176 12.58 7.67 -4.60
C TYR A 176 12.67 7.29 -6.08
N SER A 177 13.05 6.04 -6.39
CA SER A 177 13.07 5.55 -7.76
C SER A 177 12.85 4.04 -7.81
N SER A 178 12.27 3.58 -8.92
CA SER A 178 12.11 2.17 -9.26
C SER A 178 12.11 2.01 -10.78
N THR A 179 12.52 0.83 -11.25
CA THR A 179 12.43 0.44 -12.66
C THR A 179 11.37 -0.64 -12.88
N ARG A 180 10.60 -0.98 -11.85
CA ARG A 180 9.59 -2.04 -11.87
C ARG A 180 8.25 -1.46 -12.33
N GLU A 181 7.53 -2.18 -13.18
CA GLU A 181 6.20 -1.75 -13.61
C GLU A 181 5.19 -1.70 -12.44
N TRP A 182 5.40 -2.47 -11.37
CA TRP A 182 4.57 -2.48 -10.14
C TRP A 182 4.91 -1.39 -9.11
N GLU A 183 5.85 -0.49 -9.40
CA GLU A 183 6.10 0.75 -8.64
C GLU A 183 6.11 1.96 -9.57
N ASN A 184 5.27 1.95 -10.62
CA ASN A 184 5.19 3.04 -11.59
C ASN A 184 3.72 3.31 -11.96
N GLU A 185 3.18 4.37 -11.38
CA GLU A 185 1.79 4.79 -11.52
C GLU A 185 1.36 5.12 -12.96
N ARG A 186 2.33 5.29 -13.87
CA ARG A 186 2.07 5.49 -15.31
C ARG A 186 1.87 4.19 -16.07
N ILE A 187 2.15 3.03 -15.45
CA ILE A 187 2.08 1.70 -16.08
C ILE A 187 1.14 0.80 -15.26
N TYR A 188 -0.16 0.92 -15.52
CA TYR A 188 -1.15 0.02 -14.93
C TYR A 188 -1.45 -1.21 -15.81
N ALA A 189 -1.05 -1.19 -17.08
CA ALA A 189 -1.29 -2.27 -18.02
C ALA A 189 -0.25 -2.30 -19.16
N ILE A 190 0.09 -3.51 -19.62
CA ILE A 190 0.88 -3.76 -20.84
C ILE A 190 0.15 -4.84 -21.64
N ASN A 191 -0.24 -4.53 -22.88
CA ASN A 191 -0.96 -5.43 -23.80
C ASN A 191 -2.31 -5.98 -23.27
N LYS A 192 -2.89 -5.34 -22.24
CA LYS A 192 -4.27 -5.62 -21.80
C LYS A 192 -5.24 -5.05 -22.84
N GLU A 193 -6.26 -5.80 -23.22
CA GLU A 193 -7.29 -5.32 -24.14
C GLU A 193 -8.09 -4.17 -23.50
N PRO A 194 -8.56 -3.20 -24.30
CA PRO A 194 -9.46 -2.15 -23.82
C PRO A 194 -10.73 -2.73 -23.19
N GLY A 195 -11.21 -2.08 -22.12
CA GLY A 195 -12.46 -2.46 -21.47
C GLY A 195 -13.66 -2.41 -22.43
N ARG A 196 -14.57 -3.37 -22.27
CA ARG A 196 -15.77 -3.55 -23.09
C ARG A 196 -16.89 -4.21 -22.28
N ALA A 197 -18.13 -4.15 -22.77
CA ALA A 197 -19.21 -4.94 -22.20
C ALA A 197 -18.88 -6.44 -22.28
N TRP A 198 -19.17 -7.17 -21.20
CA TRP A 198 -19.08 -8.62 -21.20
C TRP A 198 -20.29 -9.23 -21.89
N PHE A 199 -20.03 -10.19 -22.77
CA PHE A 199 -21.04 -11.06 -23.36
C PHE A 199 -20.37 -12.39 -23.73
N THR A 200 -21.13 -13.47 -23.58
CA THR A 200 -20.67 -14.82 -23.88
C THR A 200 -20.62 -15.02 -25.39
N PRO A 201 -19.47 -15.41 -25.97
CA PRO A 201 -19.42 -15.80 -27.36
C PRO A 201 -20.01 -17.21 -27.52
N TYR A 202 -20.90 -17.32 -28.49
CA TYR A 202 -21.45 -18.58 -28.98
C TYR A 202 -20.98 -18.78 -30.42
N ALA A 203 -20.84 -20.03 -30.86
CA ALA A 203 -20.50 -20.35 -32.24
C ALA A 203 -21.62 -19.93 -33.21
N ASP A 204 -22.87 -20.08 -32.78
CA ASP A 204 -24.07 -19.71 -33.54
C ASP A 204 -25.28 -19.47 -32.60
N ALA A 205 -26.41 -19.07 -33.18
CA ALA A 205 -27.64 -18.83 -32.43
C ALA A 205 -28.26 -20.10 -31.82
N GLU A 206 -28.05 -21.27 -32.43
CA GLU A 206 -28.57 -22.54 -31.94
C GLU A 206 -27.84 -22.99 -30.65
N GLU A 207 -26.53 -22.79 -30.58
CA GLU A 207 -25.77 -22.98 -29.34
C GLU A 207 -26.21 -21.99 -28.27
N MET A 208 -26.35 -20.71 -28.63
CA MET A 208 -26.83 -19.66 -27.71
C MET A 208 -28.18 -20.01 -27.10
N HIS A 209 -29.18 -20.41 -27.91
CA HIS A 209 -30.52 -20.72 -27.43
C HIS A 209 -30.61 -21.99 -26.57
N ARG A 210 -29.68 -22.93 -26.74
CA ARG A 210 -29.60 -24.14 -25.90
C ARG A 210 -28.85 -23.91 -24.59
N SER A 211 -28.12 -22.81 -24.47
CA SER A 211 -27.36 -22.47 -23.26
C SER A 211 -28.28 -22.02 -22.14
N GLU A 212 -28.22 -22.67 -20.98
CA GLU A 212 -28.92 -22.20 -19.78
C GLU A 212 -28.49 -20.77 -19.41
N ALA A 213 -27.21 -20.47 -19.62
CA ALA A 213 -26.63 -19.18 -19.29
C ALA A 213 -27.08 -18.02 -20.18
N TYR A 214 -27.64 -18.30 -21.37
CA TYR A 214 -28.32 -17.28 -22.16
C TYR A 214 -29.59 -16.74 -21.45
N LEU A 215 -30.38 -17.62 -20.84
CA LEU A 215 -31.59 -17.23 -20.09
C LEU A 215 -31.28 -16.90 -18.63
N ARG A 216 -30.14 -17.37 -18.10
CA ARG A 216 -29.72 -17.21 -16.71
C ARG A 216 -28.26 -16.74 -16.67
N PRO A 217 -27.98 -15.45 -16.93
CA PRO A 217 -26.61 -14.95 -17.12
C PRO A 217 -25.70 -15.07 -15.89
N TRP A 218 -26.25 -15.44 -14.72
CA TRP A 218 -25.48 -15.75 -13.51
C TRP A 218 -25.00 -17.22 -13.43
N THR A 219 -25.36 -18.07 -14.40
CA THR A 219 -24.88 -19.47 -14.47
C THR A 219 -23.60 -19.57 -15.31
N VAL A 220 -22.82 -20.61 -15.09
CA VAL A 220 -21.53 -20.79 -15.77
C VAL A 220 -21.76 -21.31 -17.19
N ASP A 221 -21.38 -20.51 -18.19
CA ASP A 221 -21.48 -20.87 -19.60
C ASP A 221 -20.67 -22.13 -19.97
N SER A 222 -21.32 -23.11 -20.60
CA SER A 222 -20.67 -24.16 -21.37
C SER A 222 -20.85 -23.89 -22.87
N THR A 223 -20.02 -23.00 -23.42
CA THR A 223 -19.97 -22.77 -24.88
C THR A 223 -18.73 -23.39 -25.48
N SER A 224 -18.82 -23.83 -26.73
CA SER A 224 -17.68 -24.28 -27.53
C SER A 224 -16.59 -23.21 -27.69
N ARG A 225 -16.93 -21.92 -27.45
CA ARG A 225 -16.01 -20.78 -27.55
C ARG A 225 -15.33 -20.41 -26.23
N ARG A 226 -15.56 -21.15 -25.16
CA ARG A 226 -14.96 -20.89 -23.83
C ARG A 226 -14.32 -22.15 -23.25
N MET A 227 -13.12 -22.01 -22.70
CA MET A 227 -12.41 -23.10 -22.03
C MET A 227 -11.99 -22.67 -20.62
N PRO A 228 -12.55 -23.27 -19.54
CA PRO A 228 -12.16 -22.92 -18.18
C PRO A 228 -10.71 -23.34 -17.88
N LEU A 229 -9.99 -22.48 -17.16
CA LEU A 229 -8.65 -22.75 -16.61
C LEU A 229 -8.66 -22.82 -15.07
N ASP A 230 -9.82 -22.74 -14.44
CA ASP A 230 -10.01 -23.03 -13.02
C ASP A 230 -9.56 -24.46 -12.65
N GLY A 231 -9.30 -24.68 -11.36
CA GLY A 231 -8.82 -25.94 -10.79
C GLY A 231 -7.38 -25.84 -10.29
N MET A 232 -6.63 -26.94 -10.32
CA MET A 232 -5.31 -27.00 -9.70
C MET A 232 -4.20 -26.46 -10.62
N TRP A 233 -3.41 -25.54 -10.09
CA TRP A 233 -2.21 -24.97 -10.72
C TRP A 233 -0.97 -25.34 -9.89
N SER A 234 0.19 -25.47 -10.54
CA SER A 234 1.45 -25.56 -9.81
C SER A 234 1.78 -24.19 -9.25
N PHE A 235 2.23 -24.15 -8.00
CA PHE A 235 2.34 -22.92 -7.23
C PHE A 235 3.62 -22.87 -6.41
N HIS A 236 4.27 -21.71 -6.42
CA HIS A 236 5.38 -21.40 -5.53
C HIS A 236 5.13 -20.02 -4.92
N TRP A 237 5.24 -19.93 -3.60
CA TRP A 237 5.10 -18.68 -2.86
C TRP A 237 6.46 -18.21 -2.35
N ALA A 238 6.76 -16.92 -2.53
CA ALA A 238 7.97 -16.28 -2.04
C ALA A 238 7.59 -15.07 -1.18
N LYS A 239 8.33 -14.81 -0.10
CA LYS A 239 8.05 -13.69 0.83
C LYS A 239 8.33 -12.32 0.21
N ARG A 240 9.23 -12.29 -0.78
CA ARG A 240 9.66 -11.08 -1.48
C ARG A 240 9.99 -11.37 -2.94
N PRO A 241 9.97 -10.37 -3.82
CA PRO A 241 10.19 -10.57 -5.25
C PRO A 241 11.52 -11.20 -5.59
N GLU A 242 12.58 -10.95 -4.82
CA GLU A 242 13.94 -11.45 -5.08
C GLU A 242 14.06 -12.96 -4.82
N GLU A 243 13.17 -13.53 -4.01
CA GLU A 243 13.17 -14.96 -3.65
C GLU A 243 12.35 -15.82 -4.62
N ARG A 244 11.59 -15.20 -5.53
CA ARG A 244 10.75 -15.94 -6.48
C ARG A 244 11.59 -16.67 -7.53
N PRO A 245 11.10 -17.77 -8.12
CA PRO A 245 11.78 -18.48 -9.19
C PRO A 245 11.73 -17.67 -10.50
N ALA A 246 12.68 -16.76 -10.73
CA ALA A 246 12.64 -15.76 -11.80
C ALA A 246 12.44 -16.31 -13.23
N ASP A 247 12.83 -17.57 -13.47
CA ASP A 247 12.79 -18.22 -14.79
C ASP A 247 11.62 -19.20 -14.97
N PHE A 248 10.68 -19.28 -14.01
CA PHE A 248 9.60 -20.28 -14.01
C PHE A 248 8.67 -20.23 -15.22
N TYR A 249 8.62 -19.09 -15.91
CA TYR A 249 7.81 -18.90 -17.10
C TYR A 249 8.34 -19.69 -18.30
N LYS A 250 9.62 -20.07 -18.32
CA LYS A 250 10.24 -20.82 -19.43
C LYS A 250 9.57 -22.18 -19.61
N ALA A 251 9.31 -22.57 -20.86
CA ALA A 251 8.57 -23.80 -21.18
C ALA A 251 9.21 -25.08 -20.62
N ALA A 252 10.55 -25.12 -20.53
CA ALA A 252 11.31 -26.26 -20.02
C ALA A 252 11.59 -26.22 -18.51
N TYR A 253 11.12 -25.18 -17.79
CA TYR A 253 11.32 -25.11 -16.34
C TYR A 253 10.62 -26.28 -15.66
N ASP A 254 11.25 -26.90 -14.67
CA ASP A 254 10.66 -28.02 -13.93
C ASP A 254 9.87 -27.50 -12.71
N VAL A 255 8.59 -27.88 -12.63
CA VAL A 255 7.70 -27.53 -11.51
C VAL A 255 7.18 -28.78 -10.78
N SER A 256 7.78 -29.95 -11.01
CA SER A 256 7.34 -31.19 -10.37
C SER A 256 7.47 -31.16 -8.85
N GLY A 257 8.39 -30.36 -8.32
CA GLY A 257 8.60 -30.15 -6.88
C GLY A 257 7.77 -29.01 -6.29
N TRP A 258 6.90 -28.35 -7.06
CA TRP A 258 6.07 -27.27 -6.57
C TRP A 258 4.80 -27.79 -5.91
N ASP A 259 4.27 -26.99 -4.98
CA ASP A 259 2.95 -27.20 -4.43
C ASP A 259 1.86 -27.06 -5.51
N ARG A 260 0.64 -27.44 -5.14
CA ARG A 260 -0.55 -27.31 -5.98
C ARG A 260 -1.56 -26.42 -5.27
N ILE A 261 -2.03 -25.36 -5.94
CA ILE A 261 -3.03 -24.44 -5.41
C ILE A 261 -4.31 -24.47 -6.25
N ARG A 262 -5.46 -24.32 -5.60
CA ARG A 262 -6.75 -24.19 -6.29
C ARG A 262 -6.89 -22.76 -6.81
N VAL A 263 -7.25 -22.62 -8.08
CA VAL A 263 -7.67 -21.35 -8.69
C VAL A 263 -9.16 -21.45 -9.04
N PRO A 264 -9.99 -20.45 -8.71
CA PRO A 264 -9.65 -19.26 -7.94
C PRO A 264 -9.47 -19.52 -6.44
N SER A 265 -8.62 -18.72 -5.79
CA SER A 265 -8.51 -18.60 -4.34
C SER A 265 -7.65 -17.39 -3.95
N SER A 266 -7.75 -16.97 -2.69
CA SER A 266 -6.71 -16.15 -2.07
C SER A 266 -5.72 -17.06 -1.34
N TRP A 267 -4.41 -16.89 -1.59
CA TRP A 267 -3.40 -17.83 -1.10
C TRP A 267 -3.30 -17.84 0.44
N GLU A 268 -3.67 -16.74 1.11
CA GLU A 268 -3.67 -16.64 2.58
C GLU A 268 -4.67 -17.62 3.19
N MET A 269 -5.80 -17.85 2.51
CA MET A 269 -6.81 -18.81 2.93
C MET A 269 -6.38 -20.27 2.75
N LEU A 270 -5.25 -20.49 2.06
CA LEU A 270 -4.68 -21.81 1.78
C LEU A 270 -3.34 -22.03 2.51
N GLY A 271 -2.99 -21.14 3.46
CA GLY A 271 -1.83 -21.29 4.34
C GLY A 271 -0.55 -20.58 3.89
N TYR A 272 -0.61 -19.75 2.84
CA TYR A 272 0.55 -19.01 2.36
C TYR A 272 0.51 -17.54 2.81
N GLY A 273 1.54 -17.08 3.51
CA GLY A 273 1.60 -15.71 4.02
C GLY A 273 0.54 -15.42 5.09
N THR A 274 0.41 -14.14 5.43
CA THR A 274 -0.44 -13.70 6.55
C THR A 274 -1.56 -12.77 6.07
N PRO A 275 -2.85 -13.05 6.34
CA PRO A 275 -3.94 -12.09 6.05
C PRO A 275 -3.82 -10.86 6.97
N ILE A 276 -3.98 -9.66 6.41
CA ILE A 276 -3.85 -8.41 7.16
C ILE A 276 -5.19 -7.68 7.13
N TYR A 277 -5.72 -7.26 8.28
CA TYR A 277 -6.88 -6.38 8.33
C TYR A 277 -6.43 -4.99 8.80
N THR A 278 -6.78 -3.96 8.02
CA THR A 278 -6.62 -2.55 8.39
C THR A 278 -7.79 -1.75 7.86
N ASN A 279 -8.17 -0.69 8.59
CA ASN A 279 -9.21 0.24 8.16
C ASN A 279 -8.61 1.31 7.21
N ILE A 280 -7.89 2.31 7.76
CA ILE A 280 -7.34 3.45 7.00
C ILE A 280 -5.82 3.33 6.78
N THR A 281 -5.12 2.51 7.58
CA THR A 281 -3.67 2.47 7.54
C THR A 281 -3.18 1.46 6.51
N TYR A 282 -2.36 1.91 5.57
CA TYR A 282 -1.63 1.00 4.68
C TYR A 282 -0.80 0.00 5.50
N PRO A 283 -0.78 -1.29 5.11
CA PRO A 283 0.04 -2.27 5.80
C PRO A 283 1.53 -2.11 5.49
N PHE A 284 1.89 -1.34 4.46
CA PHE A 284 3.23 -0.94 4.04
C PHE A 284 3.39 0.58 4.16
N ARG A 285 4.62 1.10 4.01
CA ARG A 285 4.88 2.53 4.21
C ARG A 285 4.09 3.37 3.21
N ASN A 286 3.48 4.45 3.69
CA ASN A 286 2.78 5.42 2.85
C ASN A 286 3.78 6.31 2.07
N ASN A 287 4.42 5.76 1.05
CA ASN A 287 5.37 6.44 0.17
C ASN A 287 5.08 6.11 -1.31
N PRO A 288 3.96 6.58 -1.87
CA PRO A 288 3.58 6.25 -3.25
C PRO A 288 4.61 6.78 -4.26
N PRO A 289 4.90 6.04 -5.36
CA PRO A 289 4.33 4.76 -5.77
C PRO A 289 5.06 3.52 -5.19
N PHE A 290 5.95 3.70 -4.21
CA PHE A 290 6.90 2.68 -3.79
C PHE A 290 6.32 1.71 -2.75
N ILE A 291 6.52 0.42 -2.99
CA ILE A 291 6.18 -0.62 -2.01
C ILE A 291 7.38 -0.86 -1.12
N GLN A 292 7.27 -0.37 0.11
CA GLN A 292 8.30 -0.49 1.14
C GLN A 292 7.71 -1.08 2.41
N ALA A 293 8.40 -2.08 2.95
CA ALA A 293 8.02 -2.65 4.24
C ALA A 293 7.99 -1.58 5.33
N GLN A 294 7.00 -1.70 6.21
CA GLN A 294 6.86 -0.91 7.41
C GLN A 294 7.31 -1.75 8.61
N ARG A 295 8.20 -1.20 9.43
CA ARG A 295 8.71 -1.92 10.59
C ARG A 295 7.62 -2.20 11.60
N ARG A 296 7.77 -3.32 12.33
CA ARG A 296 6.81 -3.88 13.29
C ARG A 296 5.45 -4.29 12.70
N TYR A 297 5.23 -4.06 11.42
CA TYR A 297 4.06 -4.56 10.71
C TYR A 297 4.40 -5.95 10.16
N THR A 298 3.37 -6.73 9.88
CA THR A 298 3.49 -8.06 9.25
C THR A 298 4.33 -8.03 7.97
N VAL A 299 4.21 -6.95 7.19
CA VAL A 299 4.97 -6.75 5.95
C VAL A 299 6.47 -6.61 6.18
N ASN A 300 6.97 -6.43 7.40
CA ASN A 300 8.41 -6.47 7.66
C ASN A 300 8.99 -7.87 7.36
N ALA A 301 8.23 -8.93 7.66
CA ALA A 301 8.62 -10.31 7.34
C ALA A 301 8.24 -10.71 5.90
N GLU A 302 7.18 -10.10 5.36
CA GLU A 302 6.60 -10.39 4.04
C GLU A 302 6.47 -9.08 3.23
N PRO A 303 7.59 -8.47 2.79
CA PRO A 303 7.61 -7.10 2.26
C PRO A 303 6.79 -6.93 0.98
N ASN A 304 6.80 -7.93 0.10
CA ASN A 304 5.92 -7.99 -1.06
C ASN A 304 5.88 -9.43 -1.56
N ALA A 305 5.00 -10.25 -0.99
CA ALA A 305 4.91 -11.65 -1.34
C ALA A 305 4.53 -11.84 -2.82
N VAL A 306 5.10 -12.87 -3.45
CA VAL A 306 4.88 -13.19 -4.85
C VAL A 306 4.41 -14.64 -4.98
N GLY A 307 3.28 -14.82 -5.65
CA GLY A 307 2.77 -16.12 -6.08
C GLY A 307 3.13 -16.39 -7.54
N SER A 308 3.93 -17.42 -7.78
CA SER A 308 4.23 -17.93 -9.12
C SER A 308 3.29 -19.09 -9.44
N TYR A 309 2.44 -18.92 -10.44
CA TYR A 309 1.44 -19.89 -10.89
C TYR A 309 1.80 -20.46 -12.25
N ARG A 310 1.70 -21.78 -12.44
CA ARG A 310 1.90 -22.41 -13.74
C ARG A 310 0.90 -23.53 -14.00
N ARG A 311 0.39 -23.58 -15.23
CA ARG A 311 -0.55 -24.62 -15.67
C ARG A 311 -0.39 -24.92 -17.15
N ASP A 312 -0.57 -26.18 -17.49
CA ASP A 312 -0.72 -26.60 -18.89
C ASP A 312 -2.19 -26.67 -19.30
N PHE A 313 -2.44 -26.42 -20.57
CA PHE A 313 -3.75 -26.56 -21.19
C PHE A 313 -3.60 -27.06 -22.62
N THR A 314 -4.64 -27.74 -23.12
CA THR A 314 -4.71 -28.20 -24.51
C THR A 314 -5.71 -27.34 -25.24
N LEU A 315 -5.26 -26.63 -26.27
CA LEU A 315 -6.13 -25.78 -27.07
C LEU A 315 -7.10 -26.66 -27.90
N PRO A 316 -8.41 -26.39 -27.88
CA PRO A 316 -9.37 -27.11 -28.71
C PRO A 316 -9.03 -27.01 -30.21
N ALA A 317 -9.17 -28.11 -30.94
CA ALA A 317 -8.76 -28.19 -32.35
C ALA A 317 -9.64 -27.35 -33.29
N ASP A 318 -10.91 -27.19 -32.93
CA ASP A 318 -11.93 -26.39 -33.60
C ASP A 318 -11.72 -24.87 -33.43
N TRP A 319 -10.79 -24.44 -32.56
CA TRP A 319 -10.40 -23.03 -32.43
C TRP A 319 -9.37 -22.58 -33.48
N ARG A 320 -9.01 -23.45 -34.43
CA ARG A 320 -8.06 -23.12 -35.49
C ARG A 320 -8.57 -21.94 -36.33
N GLY A 321 -7.76 -20.89 -36.40
CA GLY A 321 -8.06 -19.68 -37.18
C GLY A 321 -8.83 -18.61 -36.40
N GLU A 322 -9.24 -18.90 -35.18
CA GLU A 322 -9.85 -17.94 -34.26
C GLU A 322 -8.80 -17.06 -33.59
N ARG A 323 -9.24 -15.93 -33.04
CA ARG A 323 -8.49 -15.14 -32.05
C ARG A 323 -8.69 -15.75 -30.68
N ILE A 324 -7.59 -15.97 -29.96
CA ILE A 324 -7.61 -16.61 -28.64
C ILE A 324 -7.27 -15.56 -27.59
N PHE A 325 -8.16 -15.38 -26.62
CA PHE A 325 -7.99 -14.49 -25.49
C PHE A 325 -7.91 -15.30 -24.20
N ILE A 326 -7.09 -14.85 -23.25
CA ILE A 326 -7.15 -15.31 -21.87
C ILE A 326 -7.75 -14.22 -21.00
N HIS A 327 -8.68 -14.62 -20.14
CA HIS A 327 -9.35 -13.76 -19.17
C HIS A 327 -8.97 -14.15 -17.76
N PHE A 328 -8.66 -13.14 -16.95
CA PHE A 328 -8.62 -13.22 -15.51
C PHE A 328 -9.72 -12.29 -14.96
N ASP A 329 -10.74 -12.84 -14.30
CA ASP A 329 -11.87 -12.03 -13.79
C ASP A 329 -11.48 -11.17 -12.56
N GLY A 330 -10.32 -11.45 -11.96
CA GLY A 330 -9.79 -10.70 -10.81
C GLY A 330 -8.52 -11.32 -10.22
N VAL A 331 -7.50 -10.48 -10.02
CA VAL A 331 -6.20 -10.86 -9.44
C VAL A 331 -5.71 -9.77 -8.50
N TYR A 332 -5.43 -10.11 -7.24
CA TYR A 332 -4.85 -9.19 -6.27
C TYR A 332 -3.32 -9.25 -6.28
N SER A 333 -2.57 -8.15 -6.40
CA SER A 333 -2.97 -6.80 -6.88
C SER A 333 -2.44 -6.50 -8.29
N ALA A 334 -1.38 -7.20 -8.71
CA ALA A 334 -0.77 -7.06 -10.02
C ALA A 334 -0.30 -8.41 -10.57
N ILE A 335 -0.34 -8.56 -11.89
CA ILE A 335 0.00 -9.81 -12.57
C ILE A 335 0.89 -9.56 -13.79
N TYR A 336 1.96 -10.33 -13.92
CA TYR A 336 2.65 -10.54 -15.19
C TYR A 336 2.23 -11.87 -15.79
N LEU A 337 2.08 -11.90 -17.11
CA LEU A 337 1.57 -13.06 -17.84
C LEU A 337 2.56 -13.54 -18.91
N TRP A 338 2.73 -14.86 -19.00
CA TRP A 338 3.46 -15.52 -20.07
C TRP A 338 2.66 -16.69 -20.63
N ILE A 339 2.81 -16.91 -21.94
CA ILE A 339 2.30 -18.09 -22.63
C ILE A 339 3.48 -18.73 -23.37
N ASN A 340 3.69 -20.03 -23.13
CA ASN A 340 4.78 -20.80 -23.74
C ASN A 340 6.17 -20.17 -23.59
N GLY A 341 6.44 -19.47 -22.48
CA GLY A 341 7.72 -18.80 -22.23
C GLY A 341 7.84 -17.37 -22.75
N HIS A 342 6.85 -16.85 -23.47
CA HIS A 342 6.87 -15.50 -24.01
C HIS A 342 6.04 -14.54 -23.14
N LYS A 343 6.62 -13.39 -22.76
CA LYS A 343 5.91 -12.35 -21.98
C LYS A 343 4.76 -11.81 -22.83
N VAL A 344 3.54 -11.95 -22.31
CA VAL A 344 2.32 -11.45 -22.94
C VAL A 344 2.05 -10.03 -22.50
N GLY A 345 2.03 -9.78 -21.19
CA GLY A 345 1.56 -8.51 -20.66
C GLY A 345 1.68 -8.36 -19.15
N TYR A 346 1.10 -7.27 -18.66
CA TYR A 346 1.03 -6.88 -17.25
C TYR A 346 -0.33 -6.21 -16.99
N SER A 347 -0.90 -6.36 -15.78
CA SER A 347 -2.11 -5.63 -15.35
C SER A 347 -2.10 -5.37 -13.85
N GLN A 348 -2.72 -4.25 -13.49
CA GLN A 348 -3.14 -3.89 -12.13
C GLN A 348 -4.68 -3.75 -12.07
N GLY A 349 -5.22 -3.60 -10.86
CA GLY A 349 -6.64 -3.36 -10.60
C GLY A 349 -7.39 -4.65 -10.26
N ALA A 350 -7.46 -4.97 -8.98
CA ALA A 350 -7.81 -6.31 -8.52
C ALA A 350 -9.27 -6.72 -8.72
N ASN A 351 -10.15 -5.73 -8.86
CA ASN A 351 -11.59 -5.92 -9.01
C ASN A 351 -12.09 -5.80 -10.45
N ASN A 352 -11.19 -5.48 -11.39
CA ASN A 352 -11.46 -5.44 -12.82
C ASN A 352 -10.96 -6.73 -13.48
N ASP A 353 -11.56 -7.11 -14.59
CA ASP A 353 -11.04 -8.19 -15.41
C ASP A 353 -9.76 -7.75 -16.16
N ALA A 354 -8.97 -8.73 -16.58
CA ALA A 354 -7.85 -8.54 -17.49
C ALA A 354 -7.93 -9.55 -18.64
N GLU A 355 -8.19 -9.03 -19.84
CA GLU A 355 -8.20 -9.77 -21.11
C GLU A 355 -6.87 -9.51 -21.85
N PHE A 356 -6.26 -10.57 -22.40
CA PHE A 356 -5.08 -10.47 -23.26
C PHE A 356 -5.28 -11.31 -24.52
N ASP A 357 -5.01 -10.74 -25.70
CA ASP A 357 -4.92 -11.53 -26.93
C ASP A 357 -3.64 -12.39 -26.93
N ILE A 358 -3.83 -13.70 -26.83
CA ILE A 358 -2.75 -14.68 -26.78
C ILE A 358 -2.54 -15.42 -28.11
N THR A 359 -3.24 -15.03 -29.17
CA THR A 359 -3.29 -15.74 -30.46
C THR A 359 -1.89 -16.05 -31.01
N ARG A 360 -0.95 -15.10 -30.92
CA ARG A 360 0.43 -15.25 -31.42
C ARG A 360 1.36 -16.08 -30.53
N TYR A 361 0.93 -16.41 -29.31
CA TYR A 361 1.76 -17.11 -28.33
C TYR A 361 1.35 -18.57 -28.14
N VAL A 362 0.15 -18.95 -28.58
CA VAL A 362 -0.35 -20.32 -28.52
C VAL A 362 -0.01 -21.12 -29.78
N ARG A 363 -0.05 -22.45 -29.64
CA ARG A 363 0.12 -23.43 -30.73
C ARG A 363 -0.95 -24.51 -30.63
N PRO A 364 -1.23 -25.27 -31.71
CA PRO A 364 -2.11 -26.43 -31.62
C PRO A 364 -1.66 -27.43 -30.55
N GLY A 365 -2.60 -28.03 -29.82
CA GLY A 365 -2.29 -29.01 -28.77
C GLY A 365 -1.87 -28.37 -27.44
N ARG A 366 -0.80 -28.89 -26.82
CA ARG A 366 -0.37 -28.53 -25.46
C ARG A 366 0.36 -27.19 -25.41
N ASN A 367 -0.13 -26.33 -24.54
CA ASN A 367 0.40 -25.00 -24.22
C ASN A 367 0.60 -24.87 -22.71
N THR A 368 1.37 -23.87 -22.31
CA THR A 368 1.61 -23.54 -20.90
C THR A 368 1.29 -22.08 -20.66
N VAL A 369 0.59 -21.79 -19.55
CA VAL A 369 0.43 -20.46 -18.99
C VAL A 369 1.24 -20.34 -17.70
N ALA A 370 1.90 -19.21 -17.53
CA ALA A 370 2.57 -18.82 -16.30
C ALA A 370 2.14 -17.41 -15.88
N ALA A 371 1.83 -17.23 -14.61
CA ALA A 371 1.41 -15.96 -14.03
C ALA A 371 2.22 -15.66 -12.77
N GLU A 372 2.75 -14.44 -12.68
CA GLU A 372 3.49 -13.94 -11.51
C GLU A 372 2.67 -12.85 -10.85
N VAL A 373 2.14 -13.14 -9.66
CA VAL A 373 1.18 -12.29 -8.96
C VAL A 373 1.83 -11.68 -7.74
N TYR A 374 1.81 -10.35 -7.65
CA TYR A 374 2.37 -9.58 -6.55
C TYR A 374 1.28 -9.20 -5.57
N ARG A 375 1.58 -9.34 -4.27
CA ARG A 375 0.69 -8.93 -3.18
C ARG A 375 0.43 -7.43 -3.19
N TRP A 376 1.48 -6.65 -3.45
CA TRP A 376 1.43 -5.20 -3.46
C TRP A 376 2.00 -4.65 -4.78
N SER A 377 1.35 -3.61 -5.29
CA SER A 377 1.82 -2.74 -6.38
C SER A 377 1.48 -1.29 -6.05
N ASP A 378 1.92 -0.34 -6.86
CA ASP A 378 1.49 1.06 -6.78
C ASP A 378 -0.04 1.21 -6.82
N GLY A 379 -0.75 0.35 -7.57
CA GLY A 379 -2.21 0.27 -7.55
C GLY A 379 -2.81 -0.04 -6.17
N SER A 380 -2.06 -0.65 -5.24
CA SER A 380 -2.52 -0.90 -3.87
C SER A 380 -2.76 0.38 -3.08
N PHE A 381 -2.16 1.53 -3.46
CA PHE A 381 -2.49 2.84 -2.88
C PHE A 381 -3.90 3.33 -3.27
N LEU A 382 -4.57 2.68 -4.23
CA LEU A 382 -5.97 2.97 -4.60
C LEU A 382 -6.94 1.89 -4.09
N GLU A 383 -6.42 0.86 -3.41
CA GLU A 383 -7.17 -0.31 -2.92
C GLU A 383 -7.11 -0.38 -1.37
N ASP A 384 -7.34 0.76 -0.72
CA ASP A 384 -7.28 0.95 0.73
C ASP A 384 -8.64 0.86 1.43
N GLN A 385 -9.46 -0.12 1.04
CA GLN A 385 -10.76 -0.33 1.67
C GLN A 385 -10.60 -0.91 3.09
N ASP A 386 -11.58 -0.63 3.96
CA ASP A 386 -11.74 -1.24 5.28
C ASP A 386 -12.09 -2.73 5.15
N MET A 387 -11.08 -3.55 4.92
CA MET A 387 -11.22 -4.99 4.65
C MET A 387 -9.91 -5.75 4.89
N PHE A 388 -10.00 -7.08 4.82
CA PHE A 388 -8.83 -7.95 4.76
C PHE A 388 -8.06 -7.74 3.44
N ARG A 389 -6.75 -7.55 3.55
CA ARG A 389 -5.79 -7.48 2.45
C ARG A 389 -5.27 -8.88 2.14
N LEU A 390 -5.86 -9.46 1.10
CA LEU A 390 -5.58 -10.80 0.58
C LEU A 390 -4.90 -10.73 -0.79
N SER A 391 -4.48 -11.87 -1.35
CA SER A 391 -3.73 -11.90 -2.61
C SER A 391 -3.95 -13.17 -3.43
N GLY A 392 -3.61 -13.10 -4.71
CA GLY A 392 -3.69 -14.22 -5.65
C GLY A 392 -4.79 -14.08 -6.69
N ILE A 393 -4.98 -15.14 -7.47
CA ILE A 393 -5.99 -15.23 -8.52
C ILE A 393 -7.34 -15.59 -7.87
N HIS A 394 -8.10 -14.57 -7.47
CA HIS A 394 -9.27 -14.72 -6.60
C HIS A 394 -10.61 -14.88 -7.33
N ARG A 395 -10.63 -14.67 -8.65
CA ARG A 395 -11.76 -14.99 -9.54
C ARG A 395 -11.31 -15.85 -10.72
N SER A 396 -12.27 -16.37 -11.46
CA SER A 396 -12.06 -17.38 -12.49
C SER A 396 -11.07 -16.95 -13.59
N VAL A 397 -10.44 -17.96 -14.18
CA VAL A 397 -9.57 -17.84 -15.35
C VAL A 397 -10.11 -18.73 -16.46
N TYR A 398 -10.15 -18.23 -17.69
CA TYR A 398 -10.59 -19.02 -18.84
C TYR A 398 -10.04 -18.46 -20.15
N LEU A 399 -10.07 -19.30 -21.19
CA LEU A 399 -9.80 -18.89 -22.56
C LEU A 399 -11.11 -18.64 -23.30
N VAL A 400 -11.05 -17.74 -24.29
CA VAL A 400 -12.15 -17.43 -25.19
C VAL A 400 -11.66 -17.42 -26.63
N ALA A 401 -12.37 -18.11 -27.52
CA ALA A 401 -12.18 -18.03 -28.96
C ALA A 401 -13.16 -17.06 -29.60
N ARG A 402 -12.67 -16.17 -30.47
CA ARG A 402 -13.49 -15.20 -31.22
C ARG A 402 -13.10 -15.17 -32.69
N PRO A 403 -14.06 -14.98 -33.61
CA PRO A 403 -13.75 -14.84 -35.03
C PRO A 403 -12.92 -13.60 -35.33
N GLN A 404 -12.22 -13.63 -36.48
CA GLN A 404 -11.40 -12.52 -36.96
C GLN A 404 -12.25 -11.24 -37.10
N LEU A 405 -13.41 -11.36 -37.76
CA LEU A 405 -14.46 -10.36 -37.78
C LEU A 405 -15.47 -10.68 -36.67
N ARG A 406 -15.65 -9.77 -35.72
CA ARG A 406 -16.49 -9.98 -34.54
C ARG A 406 -17.12 -8.70 -34.04
N LEU A 407 -18.19 -8.86 -33.26
CA LEU A 407 -18.67 -7.84 -32.35
C LEU A 407 -17.66 -7.70 -31.21
N ARG A 408 -17.06 -6.52 -31.08
CA ARG A 408 -16.14 -6.20 -29.99
C ARG A 408 -16.90 -5.71 -28.78
N ASP A 409 -17.79 -4.74 -28.97
CA ASP A 409 -18.49 -4.07 -27.89
C ASP A 409 -19.92 -3.72 -28.29
N ILE A 410 -20.79 -3.62 -27.29
CA ILE A 410 -22.18 -3.22 -27.45
C ILE A 410 -22.59 -2.25 -26.36
N ARG A 411 -23.36 -1.23 -26.74
CA ARG A 411 -24.10 -0.39 -25.81
C ARG A 411 -25.57 -0.42 -26.17
N LEU A 412 -26.39 -0.94 -25.27
CA LEU A 412 -27.84 -0.95 -25.37
C LEU A 412 -28.41 0.09 -24.41
N THR A 413 -29.15 1.06 -24.94
CA THR A 413 -29.90 2.04 -24.14
C THR A 413 -31.33 2.15 -24.65
N HIS A 414 -32.22 2.80 -23.91
CA HIS A 414 -33.60 2.97 -24.34
C HIS A 414 -34.14 4.33 -23.93
N THR A 415 -35.16 4.78 -24.66
CA THR A 415 -35.96 5.96 -24.30
C THR A 415 -37.42 5.54 -24.20
N LEU A 416 -38.07 5.89 -23.10
CA LEU A 416 -39.50 5.65 -22.89
C LEU A 416 -40.30 6.89 -23.31
N SER A 417 -41.51 6.69 -23.84
CA SER A 417 -42.48 7.77 -23.99
C SER A 417 -42.91 8.32 -22.63
N GLN A 418 -43.43 9.55 -22.58
CA GLN A 418 -43.84 10.19 -21.32
C GLN A 418 -44.92 9.42 -20.56
N ASP A 419 -45.81 8.74 -21.30
CA ASP A 419 -46.88 7.89 -20.76
C ASP A 419 -46.43 6.44 -20.53
N LEU A 420 -45.14 6.13 -20.77
CA LEU A 420 -44.53 4.80 -20.66
C LEU A 420 -45.14 3.73 -21.58
N SER A 421 -45.98 4.11 -22.55
CA SER A 421 -46.65 3.17 -23.46
C SER A 421 -45.76 2.65 -24.59
N LYS A 422 -44.62 3.32 -24.84
CA LYS A 422 -43.67 2.98 -25.91
C LYS A 422 -42.23 3.06 -25.42
N ALA A 423 -41.39 2.19 -25.97
CA ALA A 423 -39.94 2.23 -25.80
C ALA A 423 -39.25 2.23 -27.16
N THR A 424 -38.20 3.03 -27.30
CA THR A 424 -37.25 2.96 -28.42
C THR A 424 -35.94 2.42 -27.89
N LEU A 425 -35.47 1.31 -28.45
CA LEU A 425 -34.16 0.70 -28.14
C LEU A 425 -33.09 1.30 -29.07
N HIS A 426 -31.99 1.73 -28.50
CA HIS A 426 -30.81 2.23 -29.21
C HIS A 426 -29.66 1.24 -29.05
N LEU A 427 -29.03 0.88 -30.16
CA LEU A 427 -27.88 -0.03 -30.20
C LEU A 427 -26.70 0.70 -30.84
N ASP A 428 -25.62 0.84 -30.07
CA ASP A 428 -24.29 1.15 -30.60
C ASP A 428 -23.47 -0.15 -30.61
N ALA A 429 -23.00 -0.58 -31.78
CA ALA A 429 -22.24 -1.81 -31.96
C ALA A 429 -20.86 -1.52 -32.55
N GLU A 430 -19.79 -1.98 -31.89
CA GLU A 430 -18.43 -1.88 -32.39
C GLU A 430 -18.03 -3.21 -33.04
N LEU A 431 -17.78 -3.19 -34.35
CA LEU A 431 -17.25 -4.34 -35.09
C LEU A 431 -15.74 -4.21 -35.23
N LEU A 432 -15.02 -5.29 -34.98
CA LEU A 432 -13.57 -5.37 -35.16
C LEU A 432 -13.22 -6.49 -36.12
N ASN A 433 -12.43 -6.16 -37.13
CA ASN A 433 -11.85 -7.12 -38.06
C ASN A 433 -10.33 -7.20 -37.86
N ALA A 434 -9.86 -8.34 -37.36
CA ALA A 434 -8.44 -8.65 -37.20
C ALA A 434 -7.86 -9.47 -38.38
N GLY A 435 -8.67 -9.76 -39.40
CA GLY A 435 -8.25 -10.46 -40.62
C GLY A 435 -7.61 -9.53 -41.66
N ALA A 436 -6.93 -10.12 -42.65
CA ALA A 436 -6.22 -9.37 -43.69
C ALA A 436 -7.14 -8.69 -44.71
N ALA A 437 -8.37 -9.17 -44.88
CA ALA A 437 -9.35 -8.62 -45.82
C ALA A 437 -10.58 -8.10 -45.07
N VAL A 438 -11.13 -6.97 -45.54
CA VAL A 438 -12.43 -6.47 -45.07
C VAL A 438 -13.51 -7.36 -45.66
N ALA A 439 -14.18 -8.12 -44.80
CA ALA A 439 -15.41 -8.83 -45.17
C ALA A 439 -16.61 -7.89 -45.02
N GLY A 440 -17.54 -7.94 -45.97
CA GLY A 440 -18.85 -7.30 -45.79
C GLY A 440 -19.54 -7.89 -44.56
N ALA A 441 -19.96 -7.04 -43.64
CA ALA A 441 -20.54 -7.43 -42.36
C ALA A 441 -21.87 -6.69 -42.15
N SER A 442 -22.84 -7.37 -41.55
CA SER A 442 -24.06 -6.76 -41.04
C SER A 442 -24.29 -7.23 -39.61
N VAL A 443 -24.85 -6.34 -38.79
CA VAL A 443 -25.37 -6.67 -37.46
C VAL A 443 -26.86 -6.81 -37.59
N ARG A 444 -27.40 -7.93 -37.11
CA ARG A 444 -28.84 -8.15 -36.98
C ARG A 444 -29.21 -8.16 -35.51
N LEU A 445 -30.26 -7.43 -35.15
CA LEU A 445 -30.79 -7.38 -33.80
C LEU A 445 -32.19 -7.99 -33.77
N THR A 446 -32.40 -8.98 -32.91
CA THR A 446 -33.73 -9.55 -32.64
C THR A 446 -34.07 -9.34 -31.18
N LEU A 447 -35.18 -8.65 -30.90
CA LEU A 447 -35.74 -8.49 -29.55
C LEU A 447 -36.74 -9.62 -29.29
N ARG A 448 -36.63 -10.29 -28.13
CA ARG A 448 -37.55 -11.34 -27.70
C ARG A 448 -38.15 -11.05 -26.34
N ASP A 449 -39.37 -11.53 -26.09
CA ASP A 449 -39.97 -11.55 -24.76
C ASP A 449 -39.43 -12.72 -23.91
N ASP A 450 -39.91 -12.84 -22.67
CA ASP A 450 -39.55 -13.88 -21.70
C ASP A 450 -40.02 -15.29 -22.10
N GLU A 451 -41.04 -15.38 -22.96
CA GLU A 451 -41.48 -16.62 -23.61
C GLU A 451 -40.65 -16.97 -24.86
N GLY A 452 -39.69 -16.12 -25.23
CA GLY A 452 -38.82 -16.31 -26.39
C GLY A 452 -39.43 -15.90 -27.73
N ARG A 453 -40.61 -15.27 -27.75
CA ARG A 453 -41.26 -14.79 -28.97
C ARG A 453 -40.56 -13.54 -29.48
N ALA A 454 -40.32 -13.47 -30.79
CA ALA A 454 -39.71 -12.29 -31.40
C ALA A 454 -40.70 -11.10 -31.41
N LEU A 455 -40.30 -9.98 -30.79
CA LEU A 455 -41.05 -8.72 -30.75
C LEU A 455 -40.65 -7.78 -31.90
N GLY A 456 -39.45 -7.96 -32.47
CA GLY A 456 -38.97 -7.18 -33.61
C GLY A 456 -37.57 -7.60 -34.09
N GLU A 457 -37.26 -7.27 -35.35
CA GLU A 457 -35.96 -7.51 -35.99
C GLU A 457 -35.50 -6.26 -36.77
N ARG A 458 -34.19 -5.99 -36.74
CA ARG A 458 -33.52 -4.92 -37.48
C ARG A 458 -32.22 -5.39 -38.09
#